data_AF-A0A2H9M5C5-F1
#
_entry.id   AF-A0A2H9M5C5-F1
#
_cell.length_a   1.000
_cell.length_b   1.000
_cell.length_c   1.000
_cell.angle_alpha   90.00
_cell.angle_beta   90.00
_cell.angle_gamma   90.00
#
_symmetry.space_group_name_H-M   'P 1'
#
loop_
_entity.id
_entity.type
_entity.pdbx_description
1 polymer ?
#
loop_
_entity_poly.entity_id
_entity_poly.type
_entity_poly.pdbx_seq_one_letter_code
_entity_poly.pdbx_strand_id
1 'polypeptide(L)'
;MEFIDFMAGYAILAVVLFSVGIIYKFGKTFWHRATMRREITPKTYTIHPVKQRSVLEALYMVNVSTFTKFWAKANMPTFMSHLLYHVAIGTAILSYTLSGITLLMTGKIWTLSIQSMLLYVFDWFSMFHNENFALLNSAIFTELFITLFMIAVVLGILAELTTLILSALKKRGMISPIDEPTRMANIRTNGLPRSTKGGYQRKIIGLMVLAIVGSLFLQFMNVLDEHIAFYIHGTAALTFIAIFPYTMLFHEIARWRMLTGVKRMVNRTTA
;
A
#
# COMPACT_ATOMS: atom_id res chain seq x y z
N MET A 1 19.98 15.64 22.29
CA MET A 1 18.91 15.59 21.28
C MET A 1 18.05 14.40 21.65
N GLU A 2 16.83 14.65 22.12
CA GLU A 2 15.95 13.56 22.53
C GLU A 2 15.51 12.79 21.28
N PHE A 3 15.31 11.48 21.38
CA PHE A 3 15.02 10.63 20.21
C PHE A 3 13.67 11.00 19.54
N ILE A 4 12.78 11.66 20.28
CA ILE A 4 11.55 12.23 19.74
C ILE A 4 11.82 13.36 18.73
N ASP A 5 12.89 14.12 18.90
CA ASP A 5 13.33 15.14 17.94
C ASP A 5 13.90 14.49 16.67
N PHE A 6 14.60 13.36 16.83
CA PHE A 6 15.02 12.54 15.69
C PHE A 6 13.81 12.04 14.91
N MET A 7 12.78 11.51 15.59
CA MET A 7 11.55 11.04 14.96
C MET A 7 10.80 12.17 14.23
N ALA A 8 10.74 13.37 14.82
CA ALA A 8 10.18 14.56 14.17
C ALA A 8 10.96 14.94 12.89
N GLY A 9 12.29 14.99 12.97
CA GLY A 9 13.15 15.23 11.80
C GLY A 9 12.99 14.16 10.73
N TYR A 10 12.90 12.88 11.14
CA TYR A 10 12.72 11.76 10.22
C TYR A 10 11.33 11.77 9.56
N ALA A 11 10.29 12.18 10.27
CA ALA A 11 8.95 12.36 9.70
C ALA A 11 8.95 13.44 8.59
N ILE A 12 9.61 14.57 8.83
CA ILE A 12 9.79 15.62 7.80
C ILE A 12 10.51 15.05 6.58
N LEU A 13 11.62 14.35 6.78
CA LEU A 13 12.37 13.71 5.70
C LEU A 13 11.50 12.71 4.93
N ALA A 14 10.74 11.87 5.62
CA ALA A 14 9.85 10.89 5.02
C ALA A 14 8.78 11.56 4.13
N VAL A 15 8.16 12.64 4.60
CA VAL A 15 7.20 13.44 3.82
C VAL A 15 7.85 14.05 2.59
N VAL A 16 9.07 14.58 2.70
CA VAL A 16 9.82 15.14 1.56
C VAL A 16 10.11 14.06 0.53
N LEU A 17 10.66 12.91 0.95
CA LEU A 17 10.97 11.78 0.07
C LEU A 17 9.73 11.22 -0.62
N PHE A 18 8.63 11.11 0.12
CA PHE A 18 7.33 10.72 -0.41
C PHE A 18 6.82 11.72 -1.46
N SER A 19 6.84 13.01 -1.16
CA SER A 19 6.36 14.08 -2.04
C SER A 19 7.17 14.15 -3.34
N VAL A 20 8.51 14.11 -3.24
CA VAL A 20 9.39 14.02 -4.40
C VAL A 20 9.09 12.77 -5.22
N GLY A 21 8.85 11.64 -4.56
CA GLY A 21 8.50 10.38 -5.21
C GLY A 21 7.19 10.46 -5.99
N ILE A 22 6.15 11.00 -5.37
CA ILE A 22 4.85 11.26 -6.02
C ILE A 22 5.03 12.19 -7.21
N ILE A 23 5.63 13.37 -7.00
CA ILE A 23 5.82 14.37 -8.07
C ILE A 23 6.58 13.75 -9.23
N TYR A 24 7.67 13.01 -8.97
CA TYR A 24 8.43 12.33 -10.01
C TYR A 24 7.61 11.28 -10.75
N LYS A 25 6.88 10.41 -10.03
CA LYS A 25 6.13 9.29 -10.65
C LYS A 25 4.91 9.79 -11.44
N PHE A 26 4.18 10.75 -10.89
CA PHE A 26 3.06 11.41 -11.57
C PHE A 26 3.56 12.26 -12.72
N GLY A 27 4.56 13.11 -12.49
CA GLY A 27 5.18 13.97 -13.51
C GLY A 27 5.72 13.15 -14.68
N LYS A 28 6.45 12.05 -14.41
CA LYS A 28 6.88 11.11 -15.45
C LYS A 28 5.69 10.49 -16.21
N THR A 29 4.63 10.10 -15.51
CA THR A 29 3.45 9.48 -16.13
C THR A 29 2.68 10.49 -16.98
N PHE A 30 2.52 11.72 -16.50
CA PHE A 30 1.90 12.82 -17.23
C PHE A 30 2.73 13.25 -18.43
N TRP A 31 4.05 13.42 -18.25
CA TRP A 31 4.99 13.74 -19.32
C TRP A 31 4.99 12.66 -20.41
N HIS A 32 5.00 11.38 -20.06
CA HIS A 32 4.90 10.29 -21.05
C HIS A 32 3.57 10.34 -21.84
N ARG A 33 2.46 10.69 -21.18
CA ARG A 33 1.15 10.86 -21.82
C ARG A 33 1.05 12.13 -22.66
N ALA A 34 1.67 13.23 -22.24
CA ALA A 34 1.67 14.49 -22.97
C ALA A 34 2.58 14.42 -24.21
N THR A 35 3.72 13.74 -24.08
CA THR A 35 4.73 13.73 -25.15
C THR A 35 4.51 12.67 -26.22
N MET A 36 3.80 11.56 -25.94
CA MET A 36 3.26 10.50 -26.84
C MET A 36 3.99 10.16 -28.17
N ARG A 37 5.22 10.60 -28.41
CA ARG A 37 5.95 10.41 -29.68
C ARG A 37 6.33 8.96 -29.94
N ARG A 38 6.29 8.10 -28.90
CA ARG A 38 6.61 6.67 -28.98
C ARG A 38 5.40 5.72 -28.95
N GLU A 39 4.19 6.22 -28.73
CA GLU A 39 2.96 5.40 -28.80
C GLU A 39 2.11 5.69 -30.04
N ILE A 40 2.38 6.81 -30.73
CA ILE A 40 1.74 7.19 -32.00
C ILE A 40 2.42 6.54 -33.20
N THR A 41 3.66 6.05 -33.06
CA THR A 41 4.28 5.23 -34.10
C THR A 41 3.61 3.85 -34.07
N PRO A 42 2.89 3.43 -35.13
CA PRO A 42 2.27 2.12 -35.17
C PRO A 42 3.39 1.08 -35.08
N LYS A 43 3.54 0.44 -33.92
CA LYS A 43 4.43 -0.72 -33.83
C LYS A 43 3.78 -1.83 -34.65
N THR A 44 4.47 -2.21 -35.72
CA THR A 44 4.36 -3.44 -36.51
C THR A 44 3.37 -4.46 -35.95
N TYR A 45 2.36 -4.77 -36.77
CA TYR A 45 1.41 -5.89 -36.68
C TYR A 45 1.74 -6.89 -35.57
N THR A 46 0.91 -6.92 -34.54
CA THR A 46 0.95 -7.99 -33.55
C THR A 46 0.46 -9.29 -34.17
N ILE A 47 1.20 -10.38 -33.95
CA ILE A 47 0.85 -11.75 -34.38
C ILE A 47 -0.50 -12.22 -33.78
N HIS A 48 -1.00 -11.52 -32.76
CA HIS A 48 -2.35 -11.68 -32.21
C HIS A 48 -3.07 -10.33 -32.26
N PRO A 49 -3.96 -10.07 -33.23
CA PRO A 49 -4.78 -8.86 -33.24
C PRO A 49 -5.70 -8.87 -32.01
N VAL A 50 -5.72 -7.76 -31.28
CA VAL A 50 -6.64 -7.58 -30.15
C VAL A 50 -8.02 -7.36 -30.75
N LYS A 51 -8.99 -8.23 -30.47
CA LYS A 51 -10.38 -8.00 -30.92
C LYS A 51 -10.86 -6.65 -30.37
N GLN A 52 -11.41 -5.80 -31.22
CA GLN A 52 -12.03 -4.54 -30.80
C GLN A 52 -13.16 -4.83 -29.81
N ARG A 53 -13.20 -4.09 -28.70
CA ARG A 53 -14.18 -4.25 -27.63
C ARG A 53 -14.90 -2.93 -27.36
N SER A 54 -16.11 -3.02 -26.81
CA SER A 54 -16.80 -1.84 -26.29
C SER A 54 -16.02 -1.23 -25.11
N VAL A 55 -16.27 0.04 -24.78
CA VAL A 55 -15.61 0.72 -23.65
C VAL A 55 -15.86 -0.02 -22.33
N LEU A 56 -17.09 -0.46 -22.09
CA LEU A 56 -17.46 -1.21 -20.87
C LEU A 56 -16.77 -2.57 -20.81
N GLU A 57 -16.73 -3.29 -21.94
CA GLU A 57 -16.06 -4.60 -22.01
C GLU A 57 -14.54 -4.46 -21.85
N ALA A 58 -13.94 -3.39 -22.39
CA ALA A 58 -12.54 -3.07 -22.20
C ALA A 58 -12.24 -2.71 -20.74
N LEU A 59 -13.08 -1.91 -20.08
CA LEU A 59 -12.97 -1.60 -18.66
C LEU A 59 -13.12 -2.84 -17.78
N TYR A 60 -14.07 -3.72 -18.10
CA TYR A 60 -14.27 -4.99 -17.40
C TYR A 60 -13.07 -5.92 -17.56
N MET A 61 -12.57 -6.09 -18.79
CA MET A 61 -11.39 -6.93 -19.07
C MET A 61 -10.16 -6.41 -18.33
N VAL A 62 -9.96 -5.10 -18.33
CA VAL A 62 -8.78 -4.47 -17.75
C VAL A 62 -8.83 -4.44 -16.23
N ASN A 63 -9.97 -4.09 -15.62
CA ASN A 63 -10.05 -3.89 -14.16
C ASN A 63 -10.52 -5.15 -13.42
N VAL A 64 -11.43 -5.93 -14.01
CA VAL A 64 -12.04 -7.09 -13.36
C VAL A 64 -11.35 -8.37 -13.81
N SER A 65 -11.28 -8.65 -15.12
CA SER A 65 -10.75 -9.93 -15.62
C SER A 65 -9.26 -10.14 -15.29
N THR A 66 -8.42 -9.10 -15.38
CA THR A 66 -7.01 -9.21 -14.97
C THR A 66 -6.87 -9.51 -13.48
N PHE A 67 -7.70 -8.88 -12.63
CA PHE A 67 -7.72 -9.09 -11.20
C PHE A 67 -8.21 -10.52 -10.88
N THR A 68 -9.33 -10.94 -11.43
CA THR A 68 -9.84 -12.31 -11.23
C THR A 68 -8.83 -13.37 -11.69
N LYS A 69 -8.14 -13.16 -12.82
CA LYS A 69 -7.10 -14.09 -13.33
C LYS A 69 -5.80 -14.03 -12.52
N PHE A 70 -5.47 -12.87 -11.97
CA PHE A 70 -4.38 -12.71 -11.01
C PHE A 70 -4.64 -13.53 -9.75
N TRP A 71 -5.88 -13.56 -9.30
CA TRP A 71 -6.31 -14.30 -8.11
C TRP A 71 -6.53 -15.79 -8.34
N ALA A 72 -7.05 -16.18 -9.51
CA ALA A 72 -7.31 -17.59 -9.85
C ALA A 72 -6.03 -18.45 -9.90
N LYS A 73 -4.84 -17.83 -9.98
CA LYS A 73 -3.54 -18.53 -9.94
C LYS A 73 -2.91 -18.57 -8.55
N ALA A 74 -3.43 -17.85 -7.58
CA ALA A 74 -2.97 -17.95 -6.21
C ALA A 74 -3.50 -19.26 -5.61
N ASN A 75 -2.64 -20.01 -4.90
CA ASN A 75 -3.16 -21.09 -4.06
C ASN A 75 -3.95 -20.48 -2.89
N MET A 76 -4.90 -21.25 -2.35
CA MET A 76 -5.82 -20.77 -1.30
C MET A 76 -5.08 -20.10 -0.12
N PRO A 77 -3.96 -20.64 0.40
CA PRO A 77 -3.22 -19.97 1.48
C PRO A 77 -2.65 -18.60 1.09
N THR A 78 -2.14 -18.46 -0.14
CA THR A 78 -1.63 -17.16 -0.63
C THR A 78 -2.76 -16.17 -0.85
N PHE A 79 -3.92 -16.64 -1.34
CA PHE A 79 -5.12 -15.81 -1.50
C PHE A 79 -5.61 -15.28 -0.16
N MET A 80 -5.80 -16.16 0.83
CA MET A 80 -6.26 -15.80 2.16
C MET A 80 -5.29 -14.85 2.87
N SER A 81 -3.99 -15.14 2.82
CA SER A 81 -2.95 -14.24 3.35
C SER A 81 -3.06 -12.83 2.77
N HIS A 82 -3.28 -12.69 1.45
CA HIS A 82 -3.43 -11.38 0.83
C HIS A 82 -4.73 -10.67 1.20
N LEU A 83 -5.84 -11.40 1.36
CA LEU A 83 -7.10 -10.83 1.84
C LEU A 83 -6.95 -10.31 3.27
N LEU A 84 -6.40 -11.12 4.16
CA LEU A 84 -6.13 -10.75 5.56
C LEU A 84 -5.21 -9.52 5.65
N TYR A 85 -4.16 -9.48 4.83
CA TYR A 85 -3.27 -8.32 4.70
C TYR A 85 -4.02 -7.03 4.32
N HIS A 86 -4.93 -7.10 3.35
CA HIS A 86 -5.69 -5.91 2.93
C HIS A 86 -6.72 -5.44 3.95
N VAL A 87 -7.36 -6.37 4.66
CA VAL A 87 -8.21 -6.01 5.80
C VAL A 87 -7.36 -5.31 6.87
N ALA A 88 -6.22 -5.88 7.23
CA ALA A 88 -5.32 -5.32 8.24
C ALA A 88 -4.84 -3.90 7.89
N ILE A 89 -4.32 -3.72 6.67
CA ILE A 89 -3.86 -2.41 6.19
C ILE A 89 -5.01 -1.42 6.02
N GLY A 90 -6.16 -1.87 5.52
CA GLY A 90 -7.34 -1.02 5.38
C GLY A 90 -7.77 -0.43 6.73
N THR A 91 -7.82 -1.27 7.75
CA THR A 91 -8.12 -0.83 9.13
C THR A 91 -7.03 0.10 9.66
N ALA A 92 -5.74 -0.19 9.45
CA ALA A 92 -4.66 0.69 9.89
C ALA A 92 -4.69 2.08 9.23
N ILE A 93 -4.91 2.13 7.92
CA ILE A 93 -5.06 3.40 7.19
C ILE A 93 -6.26 4.18 7.72
N LEU A 94 -7.38 3.50 7.96
CA LEU A 94 -8.55 4.11 8.56
C LEU A 94 -8.21 4.71 9.94
N SER A 95 -7.44 4.00 10.78
CA SER A 95 -7.00 4.49 12.09
C SER A 95 -6.23 5.80 11.98
N TYR A 96 -5.17 5.82 11.18
CA TYR A 96 -4.34 7.01 11.00
C TYR A 96 -5.14 8.17 10.39
N THR A 97 -6.06 7.86 9.47
CA THR A 97 -6.93 8.87 8.83
C THR A 97 -7.89 9.47 9.86
N LEU A 98 -8.53 8.65 10.69
CA LEU A 98 -9.42 9.12 11.77
C LEU A 98 -8.67 9.97 12.79
N SER A 99 -7.41 9.63 13.10
CA SER A 99 -6.57 10.49 13.93
C SER A 99 -6.31 11.85 13.29
N GLY A 100 -5.93 11.88 12.02
CA GLY A 100 -5.74 13.15 11.29
C GLY A 100 -7.02 13.99 11.24
N ILE A 101 -8.17 13.37 10.97
CA ILE A 101 -9.47 14.02 10.99
C ILE A 101 -9.78 14.58 12.38
N THR A 102 -9.51 13.81 13.44
CA THR A 102 -9.76 14.26 14.82
C THR A 102 -8.88 15.47 15.16
N LEU A 103 -7.60 15.44 14.81
CA LEU A 103 -6.69 16.58 15.00
C LEU A 103 -7.15 17.84 14.27
N LEU A 104 -7.70 17.69 13.06
CA LEU A 104 -8.27 18.80 12.28
C LEU A 104 -9.56 19.33 12.92
N MET A 105 -10.51 18.46 13.25
CA MET A 105 -11.82 18.84 13.81
C MET A 105 -11.70 19.50 15.18
N THR A 106 -10.74 19.05 16.00
CA THR A 106 -10.51 19.59 17.34
C THR A 106 -9.61 20.82 17.36
N GLY A 107 -9.03 21.20 16.22
CA GLY A 107 -8.03 22.27 16.14
C GLY A 107 -6.68 21.93 16.78
N LYS A 108 -6.52 20.71 17.33
CA LYS A 108 -5.28 20.23 17.98
C LYS A 108 -4.08 20.21 17.03
N ILE A 109 -4.33 20.11 15.72
CA ILE A 109 -3.28 20.23 14.70
C ILE A 109 -2.50 21.56 14.77
N TRP A 110 -3.13 22.62 15.28
CA TRP A 110 -2.52 23.96 15.38
C TRP A 110 -1.89 24.23 16.75
N THR A 111 -2.22 23.42 17.76
CA THR A 111 -1.82 23.67 19.16
C THR A 111 -0.84 22.63 19.69
N LEU A 112 -0.84 21.41 19.14
CA LEU A 112 0.10 20.37 19.52
C LEU A 112 1.45 20.56 18.82
N SER A 113 2.53 20.24 19.54
CA SER A 113 3.86 20.12 18.94
C SER A 113 3.90 18.93 17.97
N ILE A 114 4.87 18.94 17.04
CA ILE A 114 5.09 17.81 16.11
C ILE A 114 5.32 16.52 16.88
N GLN A 115 6.05 16.59 18.00
CA GLN A 115 6.29 15.45 18.89
C GLN A 115 4.99 14.88 19.44
N SER A 116 4.09 15.72 19.98
CA SER A 116 2.79 15.27 20.51
C SER A 116 1.86 14.76 19.41
N MET A 117 1.92 15.32 18.20
CA MET A 117 1.17 14.79 17.06
C MET A 117 1.69 13.41 16.62
N LEU A 118 3.00 13.16 16.67
CA LEU A 118 3.56 11.85 16.37
C LEU A 118 3.11 10.80 17.39
N LEU A 119 3.10 11.15 18.68
CA LEU A 119 2.59 10.26 19.72
C LEU A 119 1.09 9.99 19.50
N TYR A 120 0.29 11.02 19.18
CA TYR A 120 -1.14 10.86 18.86
C TYR A 120 -1.39 9.91 17.67
N VAL A 121 -0.55 9.96 16.64
CA VAL A 121 -0.76 9.22 15.38
C VAL A 121 -0.08 7.85 15.38
N PHE A 122 0.97 7.63 16.17
CA PHE A 122 1.78 6.41 16.10
C PHE A 122 1.90 5.66 17.44
N ASP A 123 1.59 6.29 18.58
CA ASP A 123 1.67 5.68 19.91
C ASP A 123 0.28 5.43 20.53
N TRP A 124 -0.57 4.75 19.78
CA TRP A 124 -1.96 4.55 20.17
C TRP A 124 -2.13 3.76 21.46
N PHE A 125 -1.22 2.84 21.77
CA PHE A 125 -1.38 1.90 22.86
C PHE A 125 -0.89 2.40 24.22
N SER A 126 -0.01 3.40 24.29
CA SER A 126 0.34 4.04 25.56
C SER A 126 -0.68 5.12 25.95
N MET A 127 -1.31 5.77 24.97
CA MET A 127 -2.08 7.01 25.19
C MET A 127 -3.60 6.88 25.11
N PHE A 128 -4.15 5.70 24.77
CA PHE A 128 -5.60 5.55 24.54
C PHE A 128 -6.50 5.68 25.77
N HIS A 129 -5.96 5.50 26.98
CA HIS A 129 -6.69 5.76 28.22
C HIS A 129 -6.72 7.25 28.61
N ASN A 130 -6.03 8.10 27.86
CA ASN A 130 -6.02 9.53 28.09
C ASN A 130 -7.17 10.19 27.32
N GLU A 131 -8.11 10.81 28.03
CA GLU A 131 -9.26 11.50 27.42
C GLU A 131 -8.84 12.57 26.39
N ASN A 132 -7.63 13.12 26.53
CA ASN A 132 -7.07 14.08 25.56
C ASN A 132 -6.73 13.47 24.20
N PHE A 133 -6.74 12.14 24.08
CA PHE A 133 -6.40 11.39 22.88
C PHE A 133 -7.59 10.63 22.27
N ALA A 134 -8.81 10.85 22.78
CA ALA A 134 -10.01 10.23 22.22
C ALA A 134 -10.24 10.61 20.75
N LEU A 135 -10.44 9.60 19.91
CA LEU A 135 -10.86 9.77 18.52
C LEU A 135 -12.26 10.38 18.46
N LEU A 136 -12.42 11.39 17.60
CA LEU A 136 -13.67 12.12 17.40
C LEU A 136 -14.31 12.59 18.73
N ASN A 137 -13.49 12.87 19.76
CA ASN A 137 -13.91 13.21 21.12
C ASN A 137 -14.83 12.17 21.79
N SER A 138 -14.72 10.88 21.44
CA SER A 138 -15.53 9.80 22.02
C SER A 138 -14.66 8.65 22.54
N ALA A 139 -14.63 8.50 23.86
CA ALA A 139 -13.88 7.42 24.52
C ALA A 139 -14.40 6.03 24.11
N ILE A 140 -15.72 5.83 24.10
CA ILE A 140 -16.36 4.56 23.71
C ILE A 140 -16.02 4.20 22.25
N PHE A 141 -16.08 5.19 21.35
CA PHE A 141 -15.71 4.96 19.95
C PHE A 141 -14.23 4.58 19.82
N THR A 142 -13.36 5.27 20.57
CA THR A 142 -11.92 5.01 20.59
C THR A 142 -11.63 3.57 21.04
N GLU A 143 -12.25 3.11 22.12
CA GLU A 143 -12.06 1.77 22.66
C GLU A 143 -12.53 0.66 21.70
N LEU A 144 -13.74 0.82 21.12
CA LEU A 144 -14.26 -0.10 20.10
C LEU A 144 -13.34 -0.17 18.89
N PHE A 145 -12.87 0.99 18.43
CA PHE A 145 -12.02 1.09 17.26
C PHE A 145 -10.65 0.47 17.50
N ILE A 146 -10.05 0.64 18.69
CA ILE A 146 -8.80 -0.01 19.08
C ILE A 146 -8.96 -1.52 19.09
N THR A 147 -10.07 -2.04 19.62
CA THR A 147 -10.34 -3.48 19.61
C THR A 147 -10.38 -4.04 18.18
N LEU A 148 -11.07 -3.34 17.27
CA LEU A 148 -11.10 -3.69 15.85
C LEU A 148 -9.72 -3.59 15.18
N PHE A 149 -8.95 -2.57 15.55
CA PHE A 149 -7.58 -2.39 15.08
C PHE A 149 -6.67 -3.53 15.56
N MET A 150 -6.84 -4.01 16.80
CA MET A 150 -6.08 -5.15 17.31
C MET A 150 -6.41 -6.45 16.60
N ILE A 151 -7.68 -6.69 16.29
CA ILE A 151 -8.07 -7.83 15.44
C ILE A 151 -7.36 -7.71 14.09
N ALA A 152 -7.38 -6.54 13.47
CA ALA A 152 -6.68 -6.27 12.22
C ALA A 152 -5.16 -6.50 12.33
N VAL A 153 -4.51 -6.08 13.41
CA VAL A 153 -3.08 -6.33 13.68
C VAL A 153 -2.77 -7.83 13.70
N VAL A 154 -3.57 -8.63 14.42
CA VAL A 154 -3.40 -10.09 14.47
C VAL A 154 -3.58 -10.71 13.08
N LEU A 155 -4.59 -10.30 12.33
CA LEU A 155 -4.80 -10.77 10.95
C LEU A 155 -3.62 -10.38 10.05
N GLY A 156 -3.04 -9.19 10.24
CA GLY A 156 -1.84 -8.73 9.54
C GLY A 156 -0.61 -9.57 9.84
N ILE A 157 -0.39 -9.92 11.12
CA ILE A 157 0.70 -10.81 11.53
C ILE A 157 0.53 -12.20 10.87
N LEU A 158 -0.66 -12.79 10.96
CA LEU A 158 -0.96 -14.08 10.35
C LEU A 158 -0.75 -14.05 8.83
N ALA A 159 -1.17 -12.96 8.17
CA ALA A 159 -0.97 -12.75 6.76
C ALA A 159 0.52 -12.73 6.38
N GLU A 160 1.32 -11.91 7.07
CA GLU A 160 2.76 -11.78 6.78
C GLU A 160 3.53 -13.06 7.10
N LEU A 161 3.27 -13.70 8.25
CA LEU A 161 3.88 -14.98 8.59
C LEU A 161 3.55 -16.05 7.55
N THR A 162 2.29 -16.15 7.13
CA THR A 162 1.88 -17.07 6.05
C THR A 162 2.66 -16.78 4.77
N THR A 163 2.80 -15.51 4.39
CA THR A 163 3.57 -15.11 3.21
C THR A 163 5.06 -15.47 3.32
N LEU A 164 5.68 -15.26 4.48
CA LEU A 164 7.08 -15.59 4.75
C LEU A 164 7.30 -17.11 4.74
N ILE A 165 6.46 -17.87 5.44
CA ILE A 165 6.51 -19.34 5.50
C ILE A 165 6.35 -19.93 4.09
N LEU A 166 5.32 -19.52 3.35
CA LEU A 166 5.11 -19.99 1.97
C LEU A 166 6.28 -19.61 1.06
N SER A 167 6.92 -18.45 1.29
CA SER A 167 8.12 -18.07 0.56
C SER A 167 9.34 -18.91 0.92
N ALA A 168 9.53 -19.27 2.19
CA ALA A 168 10.63 -20.11 2.65
C ALA A 168 10.50 -21.54 2.11
N LEU A 169 9.27 -22.06 2.11
CA LEU A 169 8.93 -23.38 1.58
C LEU A 169 8.92 -23.44 0.05
N LYS A 170 9.17 -22.32 -0.65
CA LYS A 170 9.01 -22.20 -2.11
C LYS A 170 7.60 -22.62 -2.60
N LYS A 171 6.60 -22.54 -1.72
CA LYS A 171 5.18 -22.91 -1.94
C LYS A 171 4.27 -21.71 -2.14
N ARG A 172 4.81 -20.49 -2.17
CA ARG A 172 4.04 -19.29 -2.48
C ARG A 172 3.49 -19.44 -3.90
N GLY A 173 2.18 -19.68 -3.99
CA GLY A 173 1.48 -19.76 -5.27
C GLY A 173 1.68 -18.41 -5.91
N MET A 174 2.47 -18.33 -6.98
CA MET A 174 2.86 -17.05 -7.55
C MET A 174 1.60 -16.26 -7.85
N ILE A 175 1.36 -15.24 -7.02
CA ILE A 175 0.75 -14.00 -7.45
C ILE A 175 1.69 -13.49 -8.53
N SER A 176 1.49 -13.97 -9.76
CA SER A 176 2.26 -13.54 -10.91
C SER A 176 2.24 -12.02 -10.94
N PRO A 177 3.33 -11.35 -11.34
CA PRO A 177 3.24 -9.94 -11.66
C PRO A 177 2.00 -9.72 -12.53
N ILE A 178 1.28 -8.61 -12.31
CA ILE A 178 0.07 -8.27 -13.09
C ILE A 178 0.32 -8.43 -14.59
N ASP A 179 1.57 -8.33 -15.05
CA ASP A 179 2.08 -8.68 -16.37
C ASP A 179 1.53 -10.00 -16.95
N GLU A 180 1.46 -11.09 -16.19
CA GLU A 180 1.08 -12.41 -16.72
C GLU A 180 -0.43 -12.50 -17.00
N PRO A 181 -1.35 -12.15 -16.06
CA PRO A 181 -2.78 -11.98 -16.35
C PRO A 181 -3.07 -10.94 -17.43
N THR A 182 -2.29 -9.85 -17.47
CA THR A 182 -2.43 -8.76 -18.45
C THR A 182 -1.99 -9.25 -19.83
N ARG A 183 -0.92 -10.06 -19.92
CA ARG A 183 -0.49 -10.80 -21.12
C ARG A 183 -1.51 -11.83 -21.56
N MET A 184 -2.07 -12.62 -20.64
CA MET A 184 -3.14 -13.60 -20.92
C MET A 184 -4.46 -12.95 -21.37
N ALA A 185 -4.68 -11.68 -21.03
CA ALA A 185 -5.79 -10.86 -21.52
C ALA A 185 -5.44 -10.09 -22.79
N ASN A 186 -4.25 -10.30 -23.39
CA ASN A 186 -3.70 -9.55 -24.52
C ASN A 186 -3.65 -8.03 -24.30
N ILE A 187 -3.59 -7.59 -23.05
CA ILE A 187 -3.40 -6.20 -22.68
C ILE A 187 -1.88 -5.95 -22.70
N ARG A 188 -1.39 -5.13 -23.64
CA ARG A 188 -0.01 -4.63 -23.58
C ARG A 188 0.01 -3.30 -22.83
N THR A 189 0.52 -3.29 -21.60
CA THR A 189 0.86 -2.07 -20.86
C THR A 189 2.37 -1.83 -20.91
N ASN A 190 2.78 -0.62 -21.29
CA ASN A 190 4.17 -0.18 -21.13
C ASN A 190 4.38 0.26 -19.67
N GLY A 191 5.47 -0.18 -19.04
CA GLY A 191 5.87 0.28 -17.71
C GLY A 191 5.22 -0.43 -16.52
N LEU A 192 4.61 -1.60 -16.69
CA LEU A 192 4.44 -2.49 -15.54
C LEU A 192 5.83 -3.01 -15.12
N PRO A 193 6.11 -3.18 -13.82
CA PRO A 193 7.39 -3.69 -13.33
C PRO A 193 7.59 -5.16 -13.75
N ARG A 194 8.18 -5.35 -14.95
CA ARG A 194 8.43 -6.63 -15.65
C ARG A 194 9.40 -7.60 -14.97
N SER A 195 9.75 -7.38 -13.72
CA SER A 195 10.90 -8.02 -13.09
C SER A 195 10.48 -8.99 -12.00
N THR A 196 10.59 -10.28 -12.31
CA THR A 196 10.74 -11.40 -11.36
C THR A 196 11.92 -11.19 -10.41
N LYS A 197 12.86 -10.28 -10.69
CA LYS A 197 13.97 -9.89 -9.80
C LYS A 197 13.51 -9.04 -8.58
N GLY A 198 12.23 -8.67 -8.48
CA GLY A 198 11.65 -7.90 -7.36
C GLY A 198 11.24 -8.73 -6.13
N GLY A 199 11.54 -10.04 -6.11
CA GLY A 199 11.15 -10.92 -5.00
C GLY A 199 11.72 -10.49 -3.64
N TYR A 200 12.97 -10.00 -3.61
CA TYR A 200 13.61 -9.48 -2.40
C TYR A 200 12.96 -8.20 -1.89
N GLN A 201 12.57 -7.29 -2.79
CA GLN A 201 11.87 -6.05 -2.41
C GLN A 201 10.53 -6.37 -1.72
N ARG A 202 9.79 -7.38 -2.20
CA ARG A 202 8.54 -7.83 -1.54
C ARG A 202 8.79 -8.42 -0.15
N LYS A 203 9.89 -9.15 0.05
CA LYS A 203 10.27 -9.72 1.35
C LYS A 203 10.64 -8.62 2.34
N ILE A 204 11.43 -7.64 1.90
CA ILE A 204 11.82 -6.48 2.73
C ILE A 204 10.56 -5.70 3.15
N ILE A 205 9.66 -5.44 2.22
CA ILE A 205 8.38 -4.77 2.52
C ILE A 205 7.55 -5.59 3.51
N GLY A 206 7.41 -6.91 3.32
CA GLY A 206 6.69 -7.77 4.27
C GLY A 206 7.33 -7.80 5.66
N LEU A 207 8.66 -7.82 5.76
CA LEU A 207 9.38 -7.70 7.02
C LEU A 207 9.18 -6.33 7.69
N MET A 208 9.15 -5.25 6.92
CA MET A 208 8.83 -3.92 7.43
C MET A 208 7.40 -3.87 7.97
N VAL A 209 6.42 -4.41 7.24
CA VAL A 209 5.03 -4.50 7.72
C VAL A 209 4.98 -5.33 9.00
N LEU A 210 5.67 -6.47 9.05
CA LEU A 210 5.73 -7.31 10.25
C LEU A 210 6.37 -6.58 11.43
N ALA A 211 7.40 -5.75 11.21
CA ALA A 211 7.97 -4.91 12.26
C ALA A 211 6.96 -3.87 12.76
N ILE A 212 6.22 -3.22 11.85
CA ILE A 212 5.17 -2.23 12.15
C ILE A 212 4.05 -2.86 13.00
N VAL A 213 3.48 -3.98 12.56
CA VAL A 213 2.33 -4.61 13.25
C VAL A 213 2.76 -5.45 14.45
N GLY A 214 3.95 -6.05 14.38
CA GLY A 214 4.51 -6.89 15.42
C GLY A 214 4.90 -6.10 16.66
N SER A 215 5.51 -4.92 16.52
CA SER A 215 5.85 -4.08 17.68
C SER A 215 4.60 -3.60 18.41
N LEU A 216 3.54 -3.20 17.68
CA LEU A 216 2.25 -2.84 18.25
C LEU A 216 1.59 -4.00 19.01
N PHE A 217 1.61 -5.20 18.42
CA PHE A 217 1.07 -6.38 19.08
C PHE A 217 1.84 -6.74 20.35
N LEU A 218 3.18 -6.69 20.31
CA LEU A 218 4.01 -6.99 21.48
C LEU A 218 3.85 -5.96 22.60
N GLN A 219 3.65 -4.68 22.26
CA GLN A 219 3.29 -3.64 23.22
C GLN A 219 1.93 -3.93 23.86
N PHE A 220 0.91 -4.23 23.05
CA PHE A 220 -0.42 -4.57 23.54
C PHE A 220 -0.42 -5.79 24.48
N MET A 221 0.44 -6.78 24.21
CA MET A 221 0.61 -7.96 25.06
C MET A 221 1.48 -7.70 26.30
N ASN A 222 1.90 -6.45 26.55
CA ASN A 222 2.83 -6.05 27.63
C ASN A 222 4.17 -6.79 27.59
N VAL A 223 4.62 -7.20 26.40
CA VAL A 223 5.91 -7.90 26.20
C VAL A 223 7.01 -6.91 25.83
N LEU A 224 6.67 -5.90 25.03
CA LEU A 224 7.60 -4.87 24.57
C LEU A 224 7.28 -3.56 25.27
N ASP A 225 8.32 -2.89 25.76
CA ASP A 225 8.23 -1.54 26.34
C ASP A 225 7.59 -0.55 25.35
N GLU A 226 6.76 0.35 25.86
CA GLU A 226 6.00 1.30 25.06
C GLU A 226 6.88 2.22 24.21
N HIS A 227 8.00 2.70 24.76
CA HIS A 227 8.92 3.56 24.03
C HIS A 227 9.62 2.77 22.93
N ILE A 228 10.07 1.55 23.22
CA ILE A 228 10.71 0.68 22.22
C ILE A 228 9.72 0.33 21.10
N ALA A 229 8.48 0.02 21.44
CA ALA A 229 7.45 -0.31 20.47
C ALA A 229 7.12 0.87 19.55
N PHE A 230 6.96 2.06 20.12
CA PHE A 230 6.80 3.31 19.38
C PHE A 230 7.97 3.55 18.43
N TYR A 231 9.21 3.34 18.87
CA TYR A 231 10.39 3.55 18.03
C TYR A 231 10.45 2.59 16.85
N ILE A 232 10.22 1.29 17.09
CA ILE A 232 10.21 0.29 16.00
C ILE A 232 9.06 0.59 15.04
N HIS A 233 7.86 0.81 15.57
CA HIS A 233 6.67 1.09 14.78
C HIS A 233 6.85 2.35 13.93
N GLY A 234 7.13 3.48 14.59
CA GLY A 234 7.26 4.78 13.96
C GLY A 234 8.38 4.80 12.92
N THR A 235 9.55 4.25 13.23
CA THR A 235 10.67 4.22 12.26
C THR A 235 10.31 3.37 11.05
N ALA A 236 9.75 2.18 11.24
CA ALA A 236 9.37 1.31 10.13
C ALA A 236 8.22 1.91 9.30
N ALA A 237 7.23 2.53 9.94
CA ALA A 237 6.10 3.19 9.30
C ALA A 237 6.54 4.42 8.48
N LEU A 238 7.36 5.30 9.05
CA LEU A 238 7.91 6.47 8.35
C LEU A 238 8.80 6.05 7.18
N THR A 239 9.62 5.01 7.35
CA THR A 239 10.42 4.44 6.25
C THR A 239 9.50 3.89 5.16
N PHE A 240 8.45 3.16 5.53
CA PHE A 240 7.48 2.61 4.60
C PHE A 240 6.79 3.73 3.79
N ILE A 241 6.38 4.82 4.45
CA ILE A 241 5.83 6.02 3.81
C ILE A 241 6.86 6.59 2.84
N ALA A 242 8.09 6.87 3.28
CA ALA A 242 9.14 7.46 2.45
C ALA A 242 9.38 6.67 1.15
N ILE A 243 9.40 5.33 1.24
CA ILE A 243 9.64 4.47 0.08
C ILE A 243 8.38 4.17 -0.74
N PHE A 244 7.18 4.40 -0.20
CA PHE A 244 5.90 3.97 -0.78
C PHE A 244 5.75 4.31 -2.28
N PRO A 245 6.04 5.54 -2.76
CA PRO A 245 5.89 5.90 -4.17
C PRO A 245 6.84 5.14 -5.10
N TYR A 246 7.91 4.57 -4.55
CA TYR A 246 8.93 3.83 -5.29
C TYR A 246 8.66 2.32 -5.30
N THR A 247 7.76 1.83 -4.46
CA THR A 247 7.42 0.40 -4.38
C THR A 247 6.34 -0.02 -5.38
N MET A 248 6.16 -1.35 -5.53
CA MET A 248 5.04 -1.91 -6.28
C MET A 248 3.67 -1.72 -5.59
N LEU A 249 3.63 -1.24 -4.34
CA LEU A 249 2.40 -0.92 -3.63
C LEU A 249 1.76 0.38 -4.13
N PHE A 250 2.46 1.17 -4.95
CA PHE A 250 1.86 2.28 -5.69
C PHE A 250 1.12 1.80 -6.96
N HIS A 251 0.25 0.80 -6.80
CA HIS A 251 -0.45 0.14 -7.91
C HIS A 251 -1.50 1.04 -8.58
N GLU A 252 -1.88 2.18 -7.99
CA GLU A 252 -2.74 3.18 -8.64
C GLU A 252 -2.11 3.75 -9.93
N ILE A 253 -0.79 3.95 -9.98
CA ILE A 253 -0.11 4.34 -11.23
C ILE A 253 -0.12 3.18 -12.24
N ALA A 254 -0.08 1.93 -11.78
CA ALA A 254 -0.25 0.77 -12.66
C ALA A 254 -1.68 0.71 -13.22
N ARG A 255 -2.72 1.00 -12.42
CA ARG A 255 -4.12 1.11 -12.86
C ARG A 255 -4.35 2.26 -13.84
N TRP A 256 -3.77 3.43 -13.60
CA TRP A 256 -3.79 4.50 -14.60
C TRP A 256 -3.01 4.15 -15.87
N ARG A 257 -1.93 3.38 -15.80
CA ARG A 257 -1.28 2.84 -17.00
C ARG A 257 -2.19 1.87 -17.73
N MET A 258 -3.02 1.10 -17.02
CA MET A 258 -4.00 0.19 -17.62
C MET A 258 -5.12 0.89 -18.41
N LEU A 259 -5.39 2.19 -18.20
CA LEU A 259 -6.24 2.99 -19.10
C LEU A 259 -5.69 3.06 -20.55
N THR A 260 -4.37 2.94 -20.73
CA THR A 260 -3.81 2.80 -22.09
C THR A 260 -4.18 1.45 -22.72
N GLY A 261 -4.35 0.40 -21.91
CA GLY A 261 -4.90 -0.88 -22.32
C GLY A 261 -6.36 -0.78 -22.76
N VAL A 262 -7.20 -0.04 -22.03
CA VAL A 262 -8.59 0.27 -22.43
C VAL A 262 -8.60 0.99 -23.78
N LYS A 263 -7.80 2.05 -23.94
CA LYS A 263 -7.71 2.82 -25.19
C LYS A 263 -7.31 1.97 -26.39
N ARG A 264 -6.36 1.04 -26.21
CA ARG A 264 -5.92 0.10 -27.28
C ARG A 264 -7.01 -0.88 -27.68
N MET A 265 -7.79 -1.40 -26.73
CA MET A 265 -8.90 -2.34 -27.00
C MET A 265 -10.10 -1.67 -27.68
N VAL A 266 -10.29 -0.36 -27.47
CA VAL A 266 -11.38 0.42 -28.07
C VAL A 266 -11.01 0.93 -29.46
N ASN A 267 -9.72 1.24 -29.72
CA ASN A 267 -9.28 1.90 -30.94
C ASN A 267 -8.77 0.92 -32.02
N ARG A 268 -9.44 0.92 -33.17
CA ARG A 268 -9.29 -0.01 -34.31
C ARG A 268 -7.90 0.04 -34.99
N THR A 269 -7.17 1.15 -34.86
CA THR A 269 -5.84 1.36 -35.48
C THR A 269 -4.69 0.83 -34.63
N THR A 270 -4.93 0.47 -33.36
CA THR A 270 -3.91 -0.03 -32.42
C THR A 270 -4.21 -1.43 -31.87
N ALA A 271 -5.30 -2.03 -32.35
CA ALA A 271 -5.82 -3.35 -32.00
C ALA A 271 -5.35 -4.38 -33.02
#